data_AF-A0A542UTZ2-F1
#
_entry.id   AF-A0A542UTZ2-F1
#
_cell.length_a   1.000
_cell.length_b   1.000
_cell.length_c   1.000
_cell.angle_alpha   90.00
_cell.angle_beta   90.00
_cell.angle_gamma   90.00
#
_symmetry.space_group_name_H-M   'P 1'
#
loop_
_entity.id
_entity.type
_entity.pdbx_description
1 polymer ?
#
loop_
_entity_poly.entity_id
_entity_poly.type
_entity_poly.pdbx_seq_one_letter_code
_entity_poly.pdbx_strand_id
1 'polypeptide(L)'
;MTATTWTTVADVVAVVCLLGGAFFAFAAGVGALRFPDLLSRMHAGTKPQVLGLVLVLIGLALRLREGGAVWALVLVAVFQMLTAPVAAHMVGRAGYRTGKVRHDLLVVDELTRDLDAITARDEQAARDEQAARDELAAQDAPGPAAPERSDGGEAGTSRE
;
A
#
# COMPACT_ATOMS: atom_id res chain seq x y z
N MET A 1 7.07 -54.41 -19.48
CA MET A 1 6.54 -54.30 -18.10
C MET A 1 7.00 -53.04 -17.36
N THR A 2 8.14 -52.42 -17.69
CA THR A 2 8.64 -51.22 -16.96
C THR A 2 7.87 -49.93 -17.26
N ALA A 3 7.32 -49.77 -18.47
CA ALA A 3 6.60 -48.56 -18.87
C ALA A 3 5.30 -48.34 -18.06
N THR A 4 4.57 -49.42 -17.75
CA THR A 4 3.35 -49.36 -16.93
C THR A 4 3.64 -49.10 -15.45
N THR A 5 4.74 -49.63 -14.92
CA THR A 5 5.15 -49.36 -13.53
C THR A 5 5.49 -47.88 -13.35
N TRP A 6 6.22 -47.29 -14.31
CA TRP A 6 6.53 -45.86 -14.30
C TRP A 6 5.29 -44.98 -14.35
N THR A 7 4.32 -45.31 -15.21
CA THR A 7 3.07 -44.53 -15.30
C THR A 7 2.30 -44.56 -13.97
N THR A 8 2.21 -45.72 -13.34
CA THR A 8 1.53 -45.88 -12.04
C THR A 8 2.22 -45.09 -10.93
N VAL A 9 3.55 -45.11 -10.85
CA VAL A 9 4.29 -44.32 -9.85
C VAL A 9 4.04 -42.82 -10.05
N ALA A 10 4.11 -42.33 -11.28
CA ALA A 10 3.84 -40.93 -11.59
C ALA A 10 2.38 -40.53 -11.31
N ASP A 11 1.41 -41.42 -11.50
CA ASP A 11 0.01 -41.17 -11.16
C ASP A 11 -0.22 -41.07 -9.65
N VAL A 12 0.42 -41.95 -8.86
CA VAL A 12 0.36 -41.88 -7.38
C VAL A 12 0.96 -40.58 -6.88
N VAL A 13 2.14 -40.19 -7.40
CA VAL A 13 2.77 -38.91 -7.06
C VAL A 13 1.87 -37.74 -7.46
N ALA A 14 1.26 -37.77 -8.64
CA ALA A 14 0.34 -36.74 -9.08
C ALA A 14 -0.87 -36.60 -8.15
N VAL A 15 -1.45 -37.71 -7.69
CA VAL A 15 -2.58 -37.68 -6.74
C VAL A 15 -2.17 -37.08 -5.40
N VAL A 16 -1.00 -37.47 -4.86
CA VAL A 16 -0.48 -36.91 -3.61
C VAL A 16 -0.24 -35.41 -3.75
N CYS A 17 0.38 -34.98 -4.85
CA CYS A 17 0.61 -33.56 -5.15
C CYS A 17 -0.71 -32.77 -5.28
N LEU A 18 -1.73 -33.31 -5.96
CA LEU A 18 -3.03 -32.65 -6.12
C LEU A 18 -3.78 -32.55 -4.78
N LEU A 19 -3.78 -33.60 -3.96
CA LEU A 19 -4.40 -33.58 -2.64
C LEU A 19 -3.68 -32.63 -1.69
N GLY A 20 -2.35 -32.63 -1.69
CA GLY A 20 -1.54 -31.68 -0.93
C GLY A 20 -1.80 -30.25 -1.39
N GLY A 21 -1.84 -30.02 -2.69
CA GLY A 21 -2.15 -28.72 -3.29
C GLY A 21 -3.54 -28.20 -2.90
N ALA A 22 -4.56 -29.06 -2.93
CA ALA A 22 -5.92 -28.74 -2.49
C ALA A 22 -5.97 -28.42 -0.99
N PHE A 23 -5.24 -29.18 -0.16
CA PHE A 23 -5.13 -28.90 1.28
C PHE A 23 -4.50 -27.53 1.54
N PHE A 24 -3.42 -27.18 0.84
CA PHE A 24 -2.78 -25.86 0.98
C PHE A 24 -3.66 -24.72 0.48
N ALA A 25 -4.40 -24.90 -0.61
CA ALA A 25 -5.38 -23.93 -1.09
C ALA A 25 -6.52 -23.72 -0.06
N PHE A 26 -6.99 -24.80 0.55
CA PHE A 26 -7.96 -24.72 1.65
C PHE A 26 -7.38 -24.00 2.86
N ALA A 27 -6.14 -24.32 3.26
CA ALA A 27 -5.45 -23.66 4.36
C ALA A 27 -5.24 -22.16 4.09
N ALA A 28 -4.95 -21.76 2.84
CA ALA A 28 -4.87 -20.35 2.44
C ALA A 28 -6.22 -19.62 2.63
N GLY A 29 -7.32 -20.26 2.22
CA GLY A 29 -8.68 -19.74 2.43
C GLY A 29 -9.06 -19.62 3.90
N VAL A 30 -8.76 -20.63 4.71
CA VAL A 30 -8.98 -20.60 6.17
C VAL A 30 -8.12 -19.52 6.84
N GLY A 31 -6.86 -19.37 6.42
CA GLY A 31 -5.98 -18.31 6.90
C GLY A 31 -6.54 -16.92 6.59
N ALA A 32 -7.06 -16.70 5.39
CA ALA A 32 -7.70 -15.43 5.02
C ALA A 32 -8.93 -15.09 5.89
N LEU A 33 -9.68 -16.10 6.36
CA LEU A 33 -10.86 -15.91 7.21
C LEU A 33 -10.54 -15.81 8.70
N ARG A 34 -9.49 -16.50 9.19
CA ARG A 34 -9.21 -16.63 10.63
C ARG A 34 -8.42 -15.47 11.22
N PHE A 35 -7.54 -14.83 10.44
CA PHE A 35 -6.76 -13.71 10.98
C PHE A 35 -7.62 -12.44 11.05
N PRO A 36 -7.59 -11.65 12.12
CA PRO A 36 -8.36 -10.40 12.22
C PRO A 36 -7.68 -9.19 11.56
N ASP A 37 -6.39 -9.29 11.23
CA ASP A 37 -5.57 -8.20 10.70
C ASP A 37 -5.23 -8.40 9.20
N LEU A 38 -5.24 -7.32 8.42
CA LEU A 38 -5.06 -7.34 6.96
C LEU A 38 -3.67 -7.83 6.55
N LEU A 39 -2.60 -7.38 7.22
CA LEU A 39 -1.22 -7.79 6.93
C LEU A 39 -1.03 -9.27 7.25
N SER A 40 -1.59 -9.71 8.39
CA SER A 40 -1.60 -11.11 8.81
C SER A 40 -2.38 -12.02 7.84
N ARG A 41 -3.53 -11.56 7.32
CA ARG A 41 -4.30 -12.27 6.27
C ARG A 41 -3.53 -12.40 4.97
N MET A 42 -2.85 -11.33 4.53
CA MET A 42 -2.04 -11.38 3.31
C MET A 42 -0.91 -12.38 3.43
N HIS A 43 -0.19 -12.42 4.57
CA HIS A 43 0.87 -13.39 4.79
C HIS A 43 0.36 -14.83 4.93
N ALA A 44 -0.75 -15.02 5.65
CA ALA A 44 -1.35 -16.33 5.86
C ALA A 44 -2.02 -16.90 4.61
N GLY A 45 -2.54 -16.04 3.73
CA GLY A 45 -3.12 -16.46 2.45
C GLY A 45 -2.06 -16.73 1.39
N THR A 46 -1.05 -15.87 1.26
CA THR A 46 -0.09 -15.95 0.14
C THR A 46 0.91 -17.10 0.26
N LYS A 47 1.44 -17.38 1.47
CA LYS A 47 2.46 -18.44 1.66
C LYS A 47 1.94 -19.85 1.35
N PRO A 48 0.80 -20.29 1.91
CA PRO A 48 0.24 -21.60 1.56
C PRO A 48 -0.24 -21.64 0.12
N GLN A 49 -0.74 -20.53 -0.43
CA GLN A 49 -1.25 -20.49 -1.80
C GLN A 49 -0.16 -20.76 -2.84
N VAL A 50 1.04 -20.18 -2.70
CA VAL A 50 2.15 -20.42 -3.64
C VAL A 50 2.60 -21.88 -3.58
N LEU A 51 2.73 -22.43 -2.36
CA LEU A 51 3.02 -23.86 -2.16
C LEU A 51 1.95 -24.75 -2.81
N GLY A 52 0.67 -24.47 -2.55
CA GLY A 52 -0.44 -25.23 -3.10
C GLY A 52 -0.46 -25.21 -4.64
N LEU A 53 -0.24 -24.03 -5.24
CA LEU A 53 -0.15 -23.87 -6.68
C LEU A 53 0.99 -24.71 -7.27
N VAL A 54 2.20 -24.62 -6.72
CA VAL A 54 3.36 -25.40 -7.19
C VAL A 54 3.07 -26.90 -7.13
N LEU A 55 2.46 -27.38 -6.04
CA LEU A 55 2.07 -28.78 -5.90
C LEU A 55 1.05 -29.21 -6.97
N VAL A 56 0.01 -28.41 -7.22
CA VAL A 56 -0.98 -28.69 -8.27
C VAL A 56 -0.34 -28.72 -9.65
N LEU A 57 0.51 -27.74 -9.97
CA LEU A 57 1.18 -27.66 -11.27
C LEU A 57 2.10 -28.86 -11.53
N ILE A 58 2.86 -29.30 -10.52
CA ILE A 58 3.71 -30.49 -10.61
C ILE A 58 2.83 -31.74 -10.82
N GLY A 59 1.77 -31.90 -10.02
CA GLY A 59 0.85 -33.03 -10.16
C GLY A 59 0.18 -33.07 -11.54
N LEU A 60 -0.18 -31.90 -12.09
CA LEU A 60 -0.81 -31.80 -13.39
C LEU A 60 0.17 -32.03 -14.55
N ALA A 61 1.41 -31.55 -14.44
CA ALA A 61 2.46 -31.82 -15.40
C ALA A 61 2.80 -33.32 -15.50
N LEU A 62 2.84 -34.01 -14.36
CA LEU A 62 3.05 -35.47 -14.29
C LEU A 62 1.87 -36.26 -14.88
N ARG A 63 0.65 -35.70 -14.85
CA ARG A 63 -0.56 -36.36 -15.32
C ARG A 63 -0.82 -36.17 -16.82
N LEU A 64 -0.75 -34.94 -17.31
CA LEU A 64 -1.03 -34.66 -18.73
C LEU A 64 0.11 -35.12 -19.65
N ARG A 65 1.38 -34.97 -19.24
CA ARG A 65 2.57 -35.38 -20.03
C ARG A 65 2.59 -34.88 -21.49
N GLU A 66 1.73 -33.92 -21.83
CA GLU A 66 1.61 -33.30 -23.14
C GLU A 66 2.33 -31.95 -23.14
N GLY A 67 3.19 -31.70 -24.13
CA GLY A 67 4.00 -30.48 -24.20
C GLY A 67 3.16 -29.20 -24.23
N GLY A 68 2.01 -29.21 -24.90
CA GLY A 68 1.08 -28.07 -24.95
C GLY A 68 0.46 -27.74 -23.59
N ALA A 69 0.05 -28.77 -22.85
CA ALA A 69 -0.50 -28.61 -21.50
C ALA A 69 0.53 -28.06 -20.52
N VAL A 70 1.79 -28.51 -20.60
CA VAL A 70 2.88 -28.01 -19.76
C VAL A 70 3.12 -26.52 -20.02
N TRP A 71 3.11 -26.06 -21.28
CA TRP A 71 3.24 -24.63 -21.59
C TRP A 71 2.10 -23.79 -21.03
N ALA A 72 0.85 -24.27 -21.12
CA ALA A 72 -0.29 -23.60 -20.51
C ALA A 72 -0.14 -23.49 -18.99
N LEU A 73 0.36 -24.56 -18.33
CA LEU A 73 0.60 -24.58 -16.89
C LEU A 73 1.68 -23.60 -16.45
N VAL A 74 2.77 -23.49 -17.21
CA VAL A 74 3.81 -22.49 -16.98
C VAL A 74 3.24 -21.08 -17.11
N LEU A 75 2.39 -20.84 -18.12
CA LEU A 75 1.77 -19.54 -18.32
C LEU A 75 0.85 -19.18 -17.13
N VAL A 76 0.04 -20.13 -16.65
CA VAL A 76 -0.77 -19.96 -15.43
C VAL A 76 0.10 -19.64 -14.23
N ALA A 77 1.23 -20.33 -14.05
CA ALA A 77 2.15 -20.09 -12.95
C ALA A 77 2.71 -18.65 -12.97
N VAL A 78 3.18 -18.21 -14.15
CA VAL A 78 3.74 -16.87 -14.35
C VAL A 78 2.68 -15.80 -14.09
N PHE A 79 1.50 -15.94 -14.67
CA PHE A 79 0.40 -14.99 -14.44
C PHE A 79 0.01 -14.94 -12.97
N GLN A 80 -0.12 -16.09 -12.31
CA GLN A 80 -0.50 -16.14 -10.90
C GLN A 80 0.56 -15.49 -10.00
N MET A 81 1.85 -15.67 -10.34
CA MET A 81 2.99 -15.09 -9.63
C MET A 81 3.15 -13.58 -9.88
N LEU A 82 2.61 -13.05 -10.98
CA LEU A 82 2.48 -11.61 -11.23
C LEU A 82 1.26 -11.02 -10.52
N THR A 83 0.10 -11.67 -10.62
CA THR A 83 -1.16 -11.18 -10.05
C THR A 83 -1.14 -11.18 -8.52
N ALA A 84 -0.57 -12.19 -7.88
CA ALA A 84 -0.54 -12.30 -6.42
C ALA A 84 0.17 -11.11 -5.72
N PRO A 85 1.41 -10.71 -6.07
CA PRO A 85 2.08 -9.58 -5.45
C PRO A 85 1.43 -8.24 -5.80
N VAL A 86 0.92 -8.06 -7.02
CA VAL A 86 0.20 -6.83 -7.40
C VAL A 86 -1.07 -6.69 -6.57
N ALA A 87 -1.85 -7.77 -6.43
CA ALA A 87 -3.04 -7.77 -5.59
C ALA A 87 -2.69 -7.51 -4.11
N ALA A 88 -1.65 -8.17 -3.58
CA ALA A 88 -1.19 -7.93 -2.22
C ALA A 88 -0.75 -6.48 -1.99
N HIS A 89 -0.03 -5.88 -2.94
CA HIS A 89 0.41 -4.49 -2.85
C HIS A 89 -0.77 -3.51 -2.89
N MET A 90 -1.74 -3.72 -3.79
CA MET A 90 -2.94 -2.89 -3.86
C MET A 90 -3.80 -3.01 -2.60
N VAL A 91 -3.98 -4.24 -2.08
CA VAL A 91 -4.73 -4.48 -0.84
C VAL A 91 -4.01 -3.86 0.37
N GLY A 92 -2.68 -3.95 0.44
CA GLY A 92 -1.89 -3.32 1.48
C GLY A 92 -2.03 -1.79 1.47
N ARG A 93 -1.90 -1.16 0.30
CA ARG A 93 -2.07 0.29 0.13
C ARG A 93 -3.49 0.75 0.47
N ALA A 94 -4.51 0.01 0.02
CA ALA A 94 -5.90 0.30 0.33
C ALA A 94 -6.22 0.11 1.82
N GLY A 95 -5.64 -0.92 2.45
CA GLY A 95 -5.75 -1.19 3.88
C GLY A 95 -5.21 -0.03 4.72
N TYR A 96 -4.00 0.45 4.40
CA TYR A 96 -3.38 1.60 5.06
C TYR A 96 -4.22 2.86 4.90
N ARG A 97 -4.65 3.17 3.66
CA ARG A 97 -5.42 4.40 3.39
C ARG A 97 -6.82 4.41 4.02
N THR A 98 -7.39 3.24 4.31
CA THR A 98 -8.72 3.13 4.94
C THR A 98 -8.67 3.01 6.46
N GLY A 99 -7.48 3.13 7.08
CA GLY A 99 -7.30 3.00 8.53
C GLY A 99 -7.66 1.62 9.08
N LYS A 100 -7.75 0.60 8.22
CA LYS A 100 -8.09 -0.78 8.61
C LYS A 100 -6.85 -1.59 9.03
N VAL A 101 -5.70 -0.95 9.12
CA VAL A 101 -4.48 -1.54 9.64
C VAL A 101 -4.51 -1.40 11.16
N ARG A 102 -4.37 -2.52 11.86
CA ARG A 102 -4.40 -2.58 13.32
C ARG A 102 -3.07 -2.14 13.89
N HIS A 103 -2.91 -0.84 14.13
CA HIS A 103 -1.69 -0.27 14.73
C HIS A 103 -1.34 -0.88 16.09
N ASP A 104 -2.30 -1.50 16.80
CA ASP A 104 -2.07 -2.21 18.06
C ASP A 104 -1.27 -3.52 17.91
N LEU A 105 -1.17 -4.06 16.68
CA LEU A 105 -0.36 -5.24 16.37
C LEU A 105 0.98 -4.89 15.71
N LEU A 106 1.22 -3.62 15.37
CA LEU A 106 2.48 -3.17 14.80
C LEU A 106 3.45 -2.79 15.92
N VAL A 107 4.55 -3.53 16.06
CA VAL A 107 5.64 -3.20 17.00
C VAL A 107 6.45 -2.01 16.49
N VAL A 108 6.57 -1.85 15.17
CA VAL A 108 7.29 -0.76 14.52
C VAL A 108 6.46 -0.29 13.31
N ASP A 109 6.21 1.02 13.25
CA ASP A 109 5.52 1.69 12.13
C ASP A 109 6.35 2.90 11.69
N GLU A 110 7.30 2.66 10.78
CA GLU A 110 8.13 3.72 10.19
C GLU A 110 7.38 4.52 9.13
N LEU A 111 6.41 3.91 8.45
CA LEU A 111 5.67 4.57 7.38
C LEU A 111 4.80 5.71 7.91
N THR A 112 4.10 5.48 9.03
CA THR A 112 3.31 6.55 9.67
C THR A 112 4.23 7.67 10.16
N ARG A 113 5.38 7.33 10.77
CA ARG A 113 6.37 8.33 11.21
C ARG A 113 6.88 9.21 10.05
N ASP A 114 7.19 8.60 8.91
CA ASP A 114 7.67 9.32 7.73
C ASP A 114 6.58 10.21 7.11
N LEU A 115 5.33 9.72 7.07
CA LEU A 115 4.19 10.51 6.59
C LEU A 115 3.93 11.74 7.48
N ASP A 116 3.94 11.56 8.80
CA ASP A 116 3.77 12.65 9.76
C ASP A 116 4.90 13.68 9.62
N ALA A 117 6.14 13.23 9.38
CA ALA A 117 7.27 14.10 9.14
C ALA A 117 7.15 14.91 7.84
N ILE A 118 6.57 14.33 6.78
CA ILE A 118 6.29 15.06 5.53
C ILE A 118 5.20 16.09 5.75
N THR A 119 4.08 15.72 6.40
CA THR A 119 2.97 16.64 6.68
C THR A 119 3.42 17.82 7.55
N ALA A 120 4.23 17.57 8.59
CA ALA A 120 4.75 18.63 9.44
C ALA A 120 5.64 19.63 8.67
N ARG A 121 6.44 19.16 7.70
CA ARG A 121 7.27 20.01 6.83
C ARG A 121 6.41 20.84 5.88
N ASP A 122 5.38 20.25 5.29
CA ASP A 122 4.47 20.95 4.39
C ASP A 122 3.70 22.05 5.14
N GLU A 123 3.25 21.77 6.37
CA GLU A 123 2.61 22.76 7.24
C GLU A 123 3.55 23.88 7.68
N GLN A 124 4.84 23.59 7.86
CA GLN A 124 5.85 24.60 8.16
C GLN A 124 6.12 25.48 6.94
N ALA A 125 6.32 24.89 5.76
CA ALA A 125 6.52 25.64 4.52
C ALA A 125 5.34 26.56 4.20
N ALA A 126 4.10 26.09 4.39
CA ALA A 126 2.90 26.91 4.21
C ALA A 126 2.84 28.07 5.22
N ARG A 127 3.25 27.86 6.47
CA ARG A 127 3.32 28.92 7.50
C ARG A 127 4.38 29.96 7.18
N ASP A 128 5.55 29.52 6.71
CA ASP A 128 6.65 30.41 6.33
C ASP A 128 6.24 31.26 5.11
N GLU A 129 5.55 30.67 4.13
CA GLU A 129 5.00 31.40 2.99
C GLU A 129 3.95 32.43 3.43
N GLN A 130 3.08 32.07 4.38
CA GLN A 130 2.07 32.98 4.93
C GLN A 130 2.72 34.16 5.67
N ALA A 131 3.72 33.88 6.52
CA ALA A 131 4.45 34.92 7.25
C ALA A 131 5.18 35.88 6.31
N ALA A 132 5.81 35.37 5.25
CA ALA A 132 6.45 36.21 4.24
C ALA A 132 5.44 37.11 3.50
N ARG A 133 4.23 36.61 3.22
CA ARG A 133 3.14 37.42 2.62
C ARG A 133 2.65 38.50 3.58
N ASP A 134 2.49 38.18 4.86
CA ASP A 134 2.05 39.14 5.87
C ASP A 134 3.09 40.25 6.08
N GLU A 135 4.38 39.92 6.06
CA GLU A 135 5.48 40.90 6.11
C GLU A 135 5.49 41.81 4.89
N LEU A 136 5.30 41.26 3.68
CA LEU A 136 5.17 42.05 2.45
C LEU A 136 3.96 43.00 2.52
N ALA A 137 2.82 42.51 3.02
CA ALA A 137 1.61 43.33 3.19
C ALA A 137 1.81 44.45 4.24
N ALA A 138 2.58 44.20 5.30
CA ALA A 138 2.91 45.22 6.29
C ALA A 138 3.88 46.29 5.75
N GLN A 139 4.76 45.93 4.82
CA GLN A 139 5.67 46.88 4.15
C GLN A 139 4.94 47.78 3.15
N ASP A 140 3.89 47.26 2.50
CA ASP A 140 3.09 47.99 1.51
C ASP A 140 1.91 48.77 2.16
N ALA A 141 1.78 48.69 3.48
CA ALA A 141 0.79 49.46 4.23
C ALA A 141 1.09 50.97 4.08
N PRO A 142 0.09 51.81 3.76
CA PRO A 142 0.28 53.25 3.67
C PRO A 142 0.89 53.75 4.98
N GLY A 143 2.12 54.28 4.92
CA GLY A 143 2.83 54.80 6.08
C GLY A 143 1.93 55.76 6.87
N PRO A 144 2.04 55.79 8.22
CA PRO A 144 1.10 56.52 9.07
C PRO A 144 0.92 57.92 8.52
N ALA A 145 -0.32 58.21 8.09
CA ALA A 145 -0.68 59.51 7.54
C ALA A 145 -0.11 60.57 8.46
N ALA A 146 0.82 61.38 7.92
CA ALA A 146 1.53 62.38 8.68
C ALA A 146 0.51 63.19 9.50
N PRO A 147 0.75 63.43 10.80
CA PRO A 147 -0.20 64.14 11.63
C PRO A 147 -0.52 65.48 10.95
N GLU A 148 -1.79 65.70 10.65
CA GLU A 148 -2.30 66.99 10.17
C GLU A 148 -1.73 68.06 11.09
N ARG A 149 -0.85 68.90 10.54
CA ARG A 149 -0.41 70.10 11.23
C ARG A 149 -1.65 70.95 11.40
N SER A 150 -2.19 70.96 12.61
CA SER A 150 -3.18 71.92 13.05
C SER A 150 -2.54 73.31 12.91
N ASP A 151 -2.82 73.94 11.78
CA ASP A 151 -2.53 75.34 11.53
C ASP A 151 -3.49 76.13 12.43
N GLY A 152 -2.99 76.46 13.63
CA GLY A 152 -3.67 77.32 14.58
C GLY A 152 -3.74 78.72 13.99
N GLY A 153 -4.89 79.03 13.37
CA GLY A 153 -5.19 80.33 12.81
C GLY A 153 -4.98 81.45 13.82
N GLU A 154 -4.00 82.31 13.54
CA GLU A 154 -3.83 83.61 14.18
C GLU A 154 -5.00 84.52 13.79
N ALA A 155 -6.06 84.51 14.60
CA ALA A 155 -7.04 85.59 14.64
C ALA A 155 -6.45 86.75 15.48
N GLY A 156 -5.49 87.47 14.89
CA GLY A 156 -4.95 88.71 15.40
C GLY A 156 -5.93 89.86 15.17
N THR A 157 -6.69 90.20 16.21
CA THR A 157 -7.47 91.43 16.31
C THR A 157 -6.55 92.64 16.18
N SER A 158 -6.81 93.53 15.23
CA SER A 158 -6.38 94.93 15.29
C SER A 158 -7.54 95.81 14.84
N ARG A 159 -8.24 96.32 15.86
CA ARG A 159 -8.92 97.62 15.80
C ARG A 159 -7.83 98.68 15.75
N GLU A 160 -7.94 99.62 14.82
CA GLU A 160 -7.87 101.09 14.98
C GLU A 160 -7.78 101.77 13.61
#